data_AF-A0A7S3DH97-F1
#
_entry.id   AF-A0A7S3DH97-F1
#
_cell.length_a   1.000
_cell.length_b   1.000
_cell.length_c   1.000
_cell.angle_alpha   90.00
_cell.angle_beta   90.00
_cell.angle_gamma   90.00
#
_symmetry.space_group_name_H-M   'P 1'
#
loop_
_entity.id
_entity.type
_entity.pdbx_description
1 polymer ?
#
loop_
_entity_poly.entity_id
_entity_poly.type
_entity_poly.pdbx_seq_one_letter_code
_entity_poly.pdbx_strand_id
1 'polypeptide(L)'
;MEFVPLLPSKEEKLEYIEALRVVTAGRIHVELESARLTRILSTIREEEGKVAEAADILQEIQVETYGSMDKKEKLDFLLEQVRLCMDKGDFIRAAIINRKISTKAFDGVEFQDEKIRYYNQVVRYRLHEKDYLGVSKCYHAILHTPSVEAVEEKWIEALKYCVLFLALSSFGEESSDFIHRLLTTEKRLEELTSFRLLLKELSSSELVDWMGTEGKVTDMMALLPLFKQGLESYVSVLKTRILEHNIRVFSECYKALSLQRMAGLLGVDAQVGQALSDFCHCMVALHAYSY
;
A
#
# COMPACT_ATOMS: atom_id res chain seq x y z
N MET A 1 34.97 -6.91 11.08
CA MET A 1 34.76 -6.48 12.48
C MET A 1 33.90 -7.49 13.24
N GLU A 2 34.36 -8.74 13.30
CA GLU A 2 33.58 -9.90 13.77
C GLU A 2 33.38 -9.97 15.30
N PHE A 3 34.04 -9.10 16.07
CA PHE A 3 34.02 -9.13 17.55
C PHE A 3 32.94 -8.26 18.20
N VAL A 4 32.27 -7.39 17.44
CA VAL A 4 31.19 -6.53 17.96
C VAL A 4 30.01 -7.32 18.55
N PRO A 5 29.52 -8.43 17.96
CA PRO A 5 28.46 -9.23 18.56
C PRO A 5 28.90 -10.01 19.82
N LEU A 6 30.20 -10.23 20.04
CA LEU A 6 30.77 -11.05 21.11
C LEU A 6 30.99 -10.30 22.45
N LEU A 7 30.81 -8.98 22.47
CA LEU A 7 31.01 -8.18 23.68
C LEU A 7 29.87 -8.41 24.71
N PRO A 8 30.18 -8.53 26.01
CA PRO A 8 29.21 -8.88 27.04
C PRO A 8 28.33 -7.71 27.51
N SER A 9 28.80 -6.46 27.43
CA SER A 9 28.07 -5.27 27.92
C SER A 9 27.58 -4.36 26.78
N LYS A 10 26.38 -3.76 26.95
CA LYS A 10 25.80 -2.80 25.98
C LYS A 10 26.63 -1.50 25.90
N GLU A 11 27.22 -1.08 27.02
CA GLU A 11 28.04 0.15 27.09
C GLU A 11 29.39 -0.02 26.37
N GLU A 12 30.06 -1.14 26.57
CA GLU A 12 31.32 -1.46 25.87
C GLU A 12 31.11 -1.61 24.36
N LYS A 13 29.94 -2.11 23.93
CA LYS A 13 29.55 -2.15 22.51
C LYS A 13 29.43 -0.75 21.93
N LEU A 14 28.78 0.17 22.63
CA LEU A 14 28.61 1.56 22.18
C LEU A 14 29.95 2.27 22.06
N GLU A 15 30.81 2.22 23.09
CA GLU A 15 32.13 2.83 23.06
C GLU A 15 33.01 2.27 21.94
N TYR A 16 32.99 0.96 21.74
CA TYR A 16 33.76 0.30 20.69
C TYR A 16 33.25 0.67 19.28
N ILE A 17 31.94 0.76 19.09
CA ILE A 17 31.33 1.20 17.82
C ILE A 17 31.69 2.67 17.53
N GLU A 18 31.63 3.55 18.53
CA GLU A 18 31.99 4.96 18.36
C GLU A 18 33.48 5.12 18.01
N ALA A 19 34.37 4.41 18.71
CA ALA A 19 35.80 4.39 18.39
C ALA A 19 36.06 3.89 16.97
N LEU A 20 35.37 2.84 16.53
CA LEU A 20 35.51 2.33 15.17
C LEU A 20 34.94 3.27 14.11
N ARG A 21 33.84 3.99 14.38
CA ARG A 21 33.32 5.02 13.46
C ARG A 21 34.34 6.14 13.25
N VAL A 22 35.02 6.58 14.31
CA VAL A 22 36.08 7.60 14.21
C VAL A 22 37.26 7.12 13.37
N VAL A 23 37.70 5.86 13.57
CA VAL A 23 38.85 5.31 12.83
C VAL A 23 38.53 5.00 11.37
N THR A 24 37.27 4.69 11.06
CA THR A 24 36.81 4.36 9.70
C THR A 24 36.35 5.57 8.89
N ALA A 25 36.15 6.73 9.53
CA ALA A 25 35.77 7.96 8.85
C ALA A 25 36.77 8.34 7.73
N GLY A 26 36.25 8.51 6.51
CA GLY A 26 37.03 8.94 5.35
C GLY A 26 37.90 7.85 4.68
N ARG A 27 37.79 6.58 5.08
CA ARG A 27 38.56 5.48 4.49
C ARG A 27 37.69 4.61 3.56
N ILE A 28 37.85 4.79 2.25
CA ILE A 28 37.09 4.09 1.20
C ILE A 28 37.12 2.56 1.36
N HIS A 29 38.27 2.00 1.77
CA HIS A 29 38.44 0.56 1.91
C HIS A 29 37.65 -0.09 3.08
N VAL A 30 37.15 0.71 4.04
CA VAL A 30 36.45 0.22 5.24
C VAL A 30 35.01 0.73 5.31
N GLU A 31 34.52 1.33 4.22
CA GLU A 31 33.17 1.89 4.13
C GLU A 31 32.07 0.85 4.38
N LEU A 32 32.22 -0.36 3.82
CA LEU A 32 31.27 -1.46 3.99
C LEU A 32 31.11 -1.85 5.46
N GLU A 33 32.23 -2.02 6.16
CA GLU A 33 32.22 -2.39 7.57
C GLU A 33 31.69 -1.24 8.44
N SER A 34 31.98 0.01 8.08
CA SER A 34 31.41 1.19 8.73
C SER A 34 29.88 1.24 8.59
N ALA A 35 29.35 0.88 7.42
CA ALA A 35 27.91 0.80 7.20
C ALA A 35 27.25 -0.28 8.09
N ARG A 36 27.88 -1.46 8.20
CA ARG A 36 27.42 -2.55 9.08
C ARG A 36 27.43 -2.16 10.56
N LEU A 37 28.49 -1.48 11.03
CA LEU A 37 28.54 -0.95 12.40
C LEU A 37 27.40 0.02 12.69
N THR A 38 27.13 0.92 11.75
CA THR A 38 26.09 1.93 11.92
C THR A 38 24.70 1.30 11.94
N ARG A 39 24.49 0.20 11.21
CA ARG A 39 23.27 -0.62 11.35
C ARG A 39 23.10 -1.14 12.78
N ILE A 40 24.16 -1.71 13.35
CA ILE A 40 24.14 -2.21 14.74
C ILE A 40 23.85 -1.07 15.72
N LEU A 41 24.49 0.09 15.54
CA LEU A 41 24.24 1.27 16.37
C LEU A 41 22.78 1.73 16.30
N SER A 42 22.21 1.78 15.09
CA SER A 42 20.81 2.12 14.86
C SER A 42 19.87 1.15 15.60
N THR A 43 20.14 -0.16 15.52
CA THR A 43 19.36 -1.18 16.25
C THR A 43 19.45 -1.01 17.76
N ILE A 44 20.64 -0.70 18.31
CA ILE A 44 20.79 -0.45 19.76
C ILE A 44 19.97 0.78 20.18
N ARG A 45 20.02 1.88 19.41
CA ARG A 45 19.24 3.09 19.70
C ARG A 45 17.74 2.85 19.58
N GLU A 46 17.33 1.99 18.67
CA GLU A 46 15.94 1.55 18.56
C GLU A 46 15.49 0.73 19.77
N GLU A 47 16.31 -0.21 20.27
CA GLU A 47 16.03 -0.96 21.50
C GLU A 47 15.89 -0.05 22.73
N GLU A 48 16.58 1.09 22.75
CA GLU A 48 16.46 2.13 23.78
C GLU A 48 15.19 2.99 23.62
N GLY A 49 14.36 2.75 22.61
CA GLY A 49 13.17 3.54 22.29
C GLY A 49 13.46 4.85 21.56
N LYS A 50 14.72 5.10 21.17
CA LYS A 50 15.15 6.33 20.47
C LYS A 50 15.06 6.14 18.94
N VAL A 51 13.87 5.83 18.45
CA VAL A 51 13.60 5.55 17.03
C VAL A 51 14.00 6.73 16.13
N ALA A 52 13.79 7.97 16.58
CA ALA A 52 14.14 9.15 15.81
C ALA A 52 15.65 9.27 15.56
N GLU A 53 16.48 8.99 16.58
CA GLU A 53 17.94 8.97 16.46
C GLU A 53 18.41 7.80 15.61
N ALA A 54 17.82 6.62 15.81
CA ALA A 54 18.12 5.43 15.01
C ALA A 54 17.89 5.67 13.51
N ALA A 55 16.80 6.36 13.16
CA ALA A 55 16.48 6.73 11.79
C ALA A 55 17.48 7.73 11.20
N ASP A 56 17.89 8.73 11.97
CA ASP A 56 18.84 9.76 11.50
C ASP A 56 20.24 9.16 11.28
N ILE A 57 20.70 8.33 12.21
CA ILE A 57 21.99 7.61 12.10
C ILE A 57 22.02 6.72 10.87
N LEU A 58 20.95 5.96 10.62
CA LEU A 58 20.91 5.05 9.47
C LEU A 58 20.81 5.80 8.13
N GLN A 59 20.22 6.99 8.12
CA GLN A 59 20.08 7.84 6.92
C GLN A 59 21.36 8.55 6.50
N GLU A 60 22.33 8.74 7.41
CA GLU A 60 23.66 9.28 7.06
C GLU A 60 24.36 8.40 6.00
N ILE A 61 24.01 7.12 5.96
CA ILE A 61 24.58 6.15 5.03
C ILE A 61 23.80 6.15 3.72
N GLN A 62 24.49 6.54 2.64
CA GLN A 62 23.98 6.44 1.28
C GLN A 62 24.41 5.11 0.65
N VAL A 63 23.67 4.03 0.92
CA VAL A 63 24.06 2.68 0.47
C VAL A 63 24.11 2.51 -1.06
N GLU A 64 23.52 3.45 -1.81
CA GLU A 64 23.56 3.52 -3.27
C GLU A 64 24.97 3.76 -3.83
N THR A 65 25.87 4.40 -3.07
CA THR A 65 27.21 4.76 -3.55
C THR A 65 28.21 3.62 -3.40
N TYR A 66 27.93 2.61 -2.56
CA TYR A 66 28.83 1.50 -2.31
C TYR A 66 28.81 0.49 -3.46
N GLY A 67 29.79 0.56 -4.37
CA GLY A 67 29.91 -0.40 -5.48
C GLY A 67 30.11 -1.85 -5.03
N SER A 68 30.80 -2.07 -3.91
CA SER A 68 31.22 -3.38 -3.40
C SER A 68 30.20 -4.10 -2.52
N MET A 69 29.09 -3.46 -2.15
CA MET A 69 28.09 -4.06 -1.27
C MET A 69 27.13 -4.97 -2.03
N ASP A 70 26.80 -6.11 -1.42
CA ASP A 70 25.88 -7.10 -1.98
C ASP A 70 24.48 -6.50 -2.22
N LYS A 71 23.83 -6.92 -3.30
CA LYS A 71 22.49 -6.40 -3.68
C LYS A 71 21.45 -6.64 -2.59
N LYS A 72 21.48 -7.83 -1.96
CA LYS A 72 20.58 -8.20 -0.86
C LYS A 72 20.79 -7.31 0.36
N GLU A 73 22.05 -7.10 0.72
CA GLU A 73 22.42 -6.24 1.85
C GLU A 73 21.98 -4.79 1.60
N LYS A 74 22.23 -4.24 0.41
CA LYS A 74 21.74 -2.91 0.01
C LYS A 74 20.22 -2.77 0.15
N LEU A 75 19.49 -3.77 -0.34
CA LEU A 75 18.03 -3.79 -0.27
C LEU A 75 17.54 -3.83 1.17
N ASP A 76 18.16 -4.66 2.01
CA ASP A 76 17.87 -4.70 3.44
C ASP A 76 18.09 -3.35 4.12
N PHE A 77 19.20 -2.67 3.82
CA PHE A 77 19.47 -1.33 4.34
C PHE A 77 18.38 -0.32 3.95
N LEU A 78 18.01 -0.28 2.66
CA LEU A 78 16.98 0.63 2.18
C LEU A 78 15.61 0.34 2.82
N LEU A 79 15.25 -0.93 2.96
CA LEU A 79 13.99 -1.33 3.60
C LEU A 79 13.95 -0.97 5.09
N GLU A 80 15.07 -1.03 5.79
CA GLU A 80 15.13 -0.60 7.18
C GLU A 80 15.12 0.93 7.33
N GLN A 81 15.78 1.65 6.43
CA GLN A 81 15.65 3.11 6.39
C GLN A 81 14.20 3.54 6.20
N VAL A 82 13.46 2.90 5.28
CA VAL A 82 12.03 3.17 5.08
C VAL A 82 11.23 2.84 6.33
N ARG A 83 11.48 1.70 6.99
CA ARG A 83 10.81 1.31 8.24
C ARG A 83 10.97 2.36 9.33
N LEU A 84 12.21 2.73 9.64
CA LEU A 84 12.52 3.68 10.70
C LEU A 84 11.98 5.08 10.40
N CYS A 85 11.98 5.51 9.14
CA CYS A 85 11.35 6.77 8.73
C CYS A 85 9.84 6.75 8.99
N MET A 86 9.16 5.65 8.68
CA MET A 86 7.73 5.50 8.96
C MET A 86 7.42 5.47 10.45
N ASP A 87 8.26 4.80 11.26
CA ASP A 87 8.07 4.74 12.72
C ASP A 87 8.37 6.08 13.39
N LYS A 88 9.26 6.90 12.82
CA LYS A 88 9.46 8.31 13.18
C LYS A 88 8.26 9.21 12.79
N GLY A 89 7.38 8.75 11.89
CA GLY A 89 6.28 9.53 11.33
C GLY A 89 6.67 10.42 10.15
N ASP A 90 7.88 10.25 9.59
CA ASP A 90 8.35 11.01 8.43
C ASP A 90 8.05 10.27 7.12
N PHE A 91 6.78 10.35 6.72
CA PHE A 91 6.30 9.70 5.50
C PHE A 91 6.87 10.30 4.22
N ILE A 92 7.25 11.59 4.22
CA ILE A 92 7.85 12.25 3.05
C ILE A 92 9.22 11.66 2.78
N ARG A 93 10.07 11.53 3.80
CA ARG A 93 11.39 10.89 3.66
C ARG A 93 11.26 9.41 3.31
N ALA A 94 10.34 8.69 3.94
CA ALA A 94 10.06 7.30 3.60
C ALA A 94 9.71 7.14 2.11
N ALA A 95 8.88 8.02 1.55
CA ALA A 95 8.51 8.02 0.13
C ALA A 95 9.72 8.28 -0.79
N ILE A 96 10.60 9.21 -0.42
CA ILE A 96 11.81 9.53 -1.19
C ILE A 96 12.72 8.31 -1.25
N ILE A 97 12.98 7.64 -0.12
CA ILE A 97 13.83 6.45 -0.06
C ILE A 97 13.18 5.28 -0.81
N ASN A 98 11.86 5.12 -0.67
CA ASN A 98 11.10 4.08 -1.36
C ASN A 98 11.21 4.18 -2.89
N ARG A 99 11.26 5.40 -3.46
CA ARG A 99 11.46 5.63 -4.90
C ARG A 99 12.82 5.18 -5.41
N LYS A 100 13.82 5.06 -4.53
CA LYS A 100 15.15 4.59 -4.88
C LYS A 100 15.21 3.07 -5.04
N ILE A 101 14.26 2.36 -4.43
CA ILE A 101 14.14 0.91 -4.57
C ILE A 101 13.46 0.62 -5.90
N SER A 102 14.19 0.00 -6.83
CA SER A 102 13.60 -0.46 -8.09
C SER A 102 12.80 -1.73 -7.87
N THR A 103 11.59 -1.83 -8.43
CA THR A 103 10.79 -3.06 -8.39
C THR A 103 11.48 -4.24 -9.09
N LYS A 104 12.39 -3.98 -10.04
CA LYS A 104 13.25 -4.98 -10.68
C LYS A 104 14.31 -5.57 -9.76
N ALA A 105 14.61 -4.91 -8.63
CA ALA A 105 15.57 -5.42 -7.65
C ALA A 105 15.06 -6.70 -6.95
N PHE A 106 13.76 -6.97 -7.02
CA PHE A 106 13.11 -8.16 -6.47
C PHE A 106 12.95 -9.29 -7.50
N ASP A 107 13.51 -9.14 -8.70
CA ASP A 107 13.45 -10.18 -9.74
C ASP A 107 14.40 -11.33 -9.36
N GLY A 108 13.87 -12.31 -8.64
CA GLY A 108 14.60 -13.51 -8.23
C GLY A 108 13.89 -14.30 -7.14
N VAL A 109 14.02 -15.62 -7.19
CA VAL A 109 13.41 -16.54 -6.20
C VAL A 109 13.97 -16.30 -4.79
N GLU A 110 15.20 -15.78 -4.68
CA GLU A 110 15.89 -15.51 -3.40
C GLU A 110 15.45 -14.22 -2.70
N PHE A 111 14.71 -13.34 -3.39
CA PHE A 111 14.28 -12.02 -2.90
C PHE A 111 12.81 -11.96 -2.50
N GLN A 112 12.15 -13.12 -2.35
CA GLN A 112 10.71 -13.19 -2.09
C GLN A 112 10.34 -12.59 -0.74
N ASP A 113 11.13 -12.85 0.29
CA ASP A 113 10.86 -12.34 1.64
C ASP A 113 11.04 -10.82 1.70
N GLU A 114 12.09 -10.30 1.06
CA GLU A 114 12.36 -8.87 0.93
C GLU A 114 11.27 -8.18 0.11
N LYS A 115 10.77 -8.83 -0.95
CA LYS A 115 9.64 -8.35 -1.76
C LYS A 115 8.37 -8.22 -0.91
N ILE A 116 8.03 -9.24 -0.13
CA ILE A 116 6.85 -9.21 0.77
C ILE A 116 7.03 -8.09 1.81
N ARG A 117 8.21 -7.98 2.42
CA ARG A 117 8.52 -6.93 3.40
C ARG A 117 8.37 -5.53 2.78
N TYR A 118 8.91 -5.33 1.59
CA TYR A 118 8.76 -4.10 0.82
C TYR A 118 7.30 -3.73 0.60
N TYR A 119 6.49 -4.64 0.03
CA TYR A 119 5.10 -4.31 -0.27
C TYR A 119 4.28 -4.07 0.99
N ASN A 120 4.53 -4.78 2.11
CA ASN A 120 3.87 -4.50 3.38
C ASN A 120 4.18 -3.08 3.89
N GLN A 121 5.43 -2.62 3.76
CA GLN A 121 5.81 -1.24 4.10
C GLN A 121 5.12 -0.23 3.17
N VAL A 122 5.07 -0.51 1.86
CA VAL A 122 4.37 0.35 0.89
C VAL A 122 2.87 0.42 1.16
N VAL A 123 2.24 -0.70 1.57
CA VAL A 123 0.83 -0.72 1.97
C VAL A 123 0.59 0.21 3.15
N ARG A 124 1.43 0.15 4.19
CA ARG A 124 1.34 1.06 5.36
C ARG A 124 1.41 2.53 4.95
N TYR A 125 2.35 2.86 4.06
CA TYR A 125 2.51 4.21 3.52
C TYR A 125 1.28 4.67 2.70
N ARG A 126 0.81 3.85 1.75
CA ARG A 126 -0.31 4.20 0.87
C ARG A 126 -1.65 4.27 1.60
N LEU A 127 -1.83 3.46 2.65
CA LEU A 127 -3.00 3.55 3.53
C LEU A 127 -3.06 4.90 4.25
N HIS A 128 -1.91 5.43 4.70
CA HIS A 128 -1.84 6.76 5.30
C HIS A 128 -2.23 7.86 4.29
N GLU A 129 -1.81 7.73 3.02
CA GLU A 129 -2.20 8.64 1.93
C GLU A 129 -3.62 8.41 1.39
N LYS A 130 -4.32 7.37 1.86
CA LYS A 130 -5.62 6.92 1.34
C LYS A 130 -5.61 6.56 -0.15
N ASP A 131 -4.46 6.16 -0.68
CA ASP A 131 -4.33 5.65 -2.05
C ASP A 131 -4.71 4.16 -2.12
N TYR A 132 -6.00 3.87 -2.22
CA TYR A 132 -6.51 2.50 -2.23
C TYR A 132 -6.18 1.73 -3.52
N LEU A 133 -6.07 2.41 -4.67
CA LEU A 133 -5.68 1.77 -5.93
C LEU A 133 -4.25 1.25 -5.84
N GLY A 134 -3.34 2.06 -5.33
CA GLY A 134 -1.96 1.66 -5.12
C GLY A 134 -1.83 0.51 -4.12
N VAL A 135 -2.63 0.49 -3.05
CA VAL A 135 -2.69 -0.65 -2.10
C VAL A 135 -3.15 -1.93 -2.81
N SER A 136 -4.19 -1.86 -3.64
CA SER A 136 -4.66 -3.03 -4.40
C SER A 136 -3.59 -3.58 -5.36
N LYS A 137 -2.87 -2.69 -6.07
CA LYS A 137 -1.73 -3.08 -6.92
C LYS A 137 -0.60 -3.74 -6.12
N CYS A 138 -0.34 -3.30 -4.88
CA CYS A 138 0.65 -3.93 -3.99
C CYS A 138 0.23 -5.35 -3.61
N TYR A 139 -1.03 -5.56 -3.20
CA TYR A 139 -1.53 -6.90 -2.89
C TYR A 139 -1.52 -7.83 -4.10
N HIS A 140 -1.80 -7.32 -5.29
CA HIS A 140 -1.64 -8.08 -6.52
C HIS A 140 -0.18 -8.52 -6.75
N ALA A 141 0.79 -7.63 -6.51
CA ALA A 141 2.20 -8.00 -6.62
C ALA A 141 2.66 -9.01 -5.57
N ILE A 142 2.08 -8.96 -4.35
CA ILE A 142 2.28 -9.95 -3.29
C ILE A 142 1.69 -11.30 -3.72
N LEU A 143 0.49 -11.32 -4.31
CA LEU A 143 -0.20 -12.52 -4.79
C LEU A 143 0.66 -13.31 -5.79
N HIS A 144 1.30 -12.62 -6.74
CA HIS A 144 2.19 -13.22 -7.75
C HIS A 144 3.58 -13.64 -7.20
N THR A 145 3.75 -13.73 -5.89
CA THR A 145 5.02 -14.16 -5.27
C THR A 145 4.97 -15.65 -4.96
N PRO A 146 5.92 -16.49 -5.43
CA PRO A 146 5.84 -17.95 -5.32
C PRO A 146 5.59 -18.49 -3.90
N SER A 147 6.20 -17.88 -2.88
CA SER A 147 6.03 -18.22 -1.46
C SER A 147 4.59 -18.02 -0.96
N VAL A 148 3.89 -17.02 -1.50
CA VAL A 148 2.48 -16.74 -1.19
C VAL A 148 1.57 -17.66 -1.99
N GLU A 149 1.87 -17.90 -3.27
CA GLU A 149 1.10 -18.80 -4.12
C GLU A 149 1.10 -20.25 -3.63
N ALA A 150 2.19 -20.68 -2.99
CA ALA A 150 2.31 -22.01 -2.42
C ALA A 150 1.39 -22.26 -1.21
N VAL A 151 0.91 -21.20 -0.55
CA VAL A 151 0.12 -21.29 0.69
C VAL A 151 -1.29 -20.77 0.49
N GLU A 152 -2.27 -21.68 0.60
CA GLU A 152 -3.67 -21.39 0.29
C GLU A 152 -4.26 -20.21 1.05
N GLU A 153 -4.08 -20.22 2.38
CA GLU A 153 -4.59 -19.18 3.26
C GLU A 153 -4.03 -17.79 2.92
N LYS A 154 -2.73 -17.70 2.58
CA LYS A 154 -2.05 -16.43 2.33
C LYS A 154 -2.45 -15.82 0.99
N TRP A 155 -2.57 -16.62 -0.07
CA TRP A 155 -3.01 -16.08 -1.35
C TRP A 155 -4.49 -15.71 -1.32
N ILE A 156 -5.34 -16.46 -0.61
CA ILE A 156 -6.75 -16.10 -0.41
C ILE A 156 -6.86 -14.77 0.31
N GLU A 157 -6.11 -14.57 1.40
CA GLU A 157 -6.11 -13.32 2.14
C GLU A 157 -5.63 -12.15 1.28
N ALA A 158 -4.51 -12.31 0.56
CA ALA A 158 -3.98 -11.28 -0.35
C ALA A 158 -4.99 -10.91 -1.46
N LEU A 159 -5.68 -11.91 -2.01
CA LEU A 159 -6.70 -11.69 -3.05
C LEU A 159 -7.92 -10.94 -2.50
N LYS A 160 -8.39 -11.28 -1.29
CA LYS A 160 -9.48 -10.55 -0.62
C LYS A 160 -9.11 -9.08 -0.41
N TYR A 161 -7.90 -8.80 0.09
CA TYR A 161 -7.42 -7.42 0.23
C TYR A 161 -7.34 -6.70 -1.12
N CYS A 162 -6.80 -7.35 -2.16
CA CYS A 162 -6.70 -6.78 -3.49
C CYS A 162 -8.07 -6.33 -4.02
N VAL A 163 -9.09 -7.20 -3.93
CA VAL A 163 -10.45 -6.90 -4.40
C VAL A 163 -11.11 -5.79 -3.59
N LEU A 164 -11.03 -5.83 -2.26
CA LEU A 164 -11.69 -4.83 -1.41
C LEU A 164 -11.05 -3.44 -1.58
N PHE A 165 -9.73 -3.34 -1.62
CA PHE A 165 -9.06 -2.06 -1.86
C PHE A 165 -9.28 -1.54 -3.28
N LEU A 166 -9.49 -2.43 -4.26
CA LEU A 166 -9.90 -2.01 -5.59
C LEU A 166 -11.31 -1.42 -5.59
N ALA A 167 -12.24 -2.04 -4.87
CA ALA A 167 -13.60 -1.53 -4.72
C ALA A 167 -13.65 -0.16 -4.01
N LEU A 168 -12.72 0.10 -3.09
CA LEU A 168 -12.59 1.38 -2.40
C LEU A 168 -11.92 2.48 -3.24
N SER A 169 -11.21 2.09 -4.31
CA SER A 169 -10.51 3.04 -5.17
C SER A 169 -11.49 3.93 -5.96
N SER A 170 -11.08 5.15 -6.26
CA SER A 170 -11.85 6.02 -7.14
C SER A 170 -11.96 5.44 -8.54
N PHE A 171 -13.12 5.61 -9.16
CA PHE A 171 -13.32 5.23 -10.55
C PHE A 171 -12.45 6.08 -11.48
N GLY A 172 -11.71 5.41 -12.35
CA GLY A 172 -10.86 5.99 -13.37
C GLY A 172 -10.50 4.93 -14.41
N GLU A 173 -9.90 5.34 -15.52
CA GLU A 173 -9.47 4.41 -16.57
C GLU A 173 -8.54 3.32 -16.00
N GLU A 174 -7.59 3.71 -15.15
CA GLU A 174 -6.67 2.77 -14.50
C GLU A 174 -7.36 1.72 -13.62
N SER A 175 -8.38 2.11 -12.84
CA SER A 175 -9.09 1.18 -11.96
C SER A 175 -10.00 0.26 -12.78
N SER A 176 -10.67 0.77 -13.81
CA SER A 176 -11.46 -0.05 -14.74
C SER A 176 -10.59 -1.10 -15.47
N ASP A 177 -9.46 -0.67 -16.02
CA ASP A 177 -8.51 -1.57 -16.68
C ASP A 177 -7.94 -2.60 -15.72
N PHE A 178 -7.72 -2.23 -14.46
CA PHE A 178 -7.24 -3.15 -13.45
C PHE A 178 -8.32 -4.17 -13.05
N ILE A 179 -9.59 -3.75 -12.93
CA ILE A 179 -10.73 -4.67 -12.71
C ILE A 179 -10.82 -5.69 -13.85
N HIS A 180 -10.80 -5.24 -15.10
CA HIS A 180 -10.86 -6.15 -16.25
C HIS A 180 -9.67 -7.11 -16.30
N ARG A 181 -8.45 -6.61 -16.03
CA ARG A 181 -7.26 -7.46 -15.96
C ARG A 181 -7.36 -8.50 -14.86
N LEU A 182 -7.80 -8.14 -13.66
CA LEU A 182 -8.00 -9.08 -12.56
C LEU A 182 -9.06 -10.13 -12.90
N LEU A 183 -10.22 -9.71 -13.42
CA LEU A 183 -11.31 -10.62 -13.79
C LEU A 183 -10.91 -11.60 -14.91
N THR A 184 -9.97 -11.22 -15.78
CA THR A 184 -9.49 -12.04 -16.90
C THR A 184 -8.32 -12.93 -16.52
N THR A 185 -7.38 -12.42 -15.72
CA THR A 185 -6.11 -13.08 -15.41
C THR A 185 -6.24 -14.05 -14.24
N GLU A 186 -7.03 -13.70 -13.23
CA GLU A 186 -7.10 -14.44 -11.97
C GLU A 186 -8.27 -15.44 -11.96
N LYS A 187 -8.00 -16.68 -12.38
CA LYS A 187 -8.98 -17.78 -12.29
C LYS A 187 -9.36 -18.12 -10.84
N ARG A 188 -8.46 -17.87 -9.88
CA ARG A 188 -8.68 -18.07 -8.44
C ARG A 188 -9.86 -17.23 -7.88
N LEU A 189 -10.26 -16.16 -8.58
CA LEU A 189 -11.48 -15.41 -8.25
C LEU A 189 -12.77 -16.23 -8.39
N GLU A 190 -12.75 -17.36 -9.09
CA GLU A 190 -13.91 -18.25 -9.20
C GLU A 190 -14.28 -18.89 -7.85
N GLU A 191 -13.28 -19.20 -7.01
CA GLU A 191 -13.46 -19.73 -5.66
C GLU A 191 -14.07 -18.69 -4.70
N LEU A 192 -13.78 -17.42 -4.95
CA LEU A 192 -14.31 -16.28 -4.19
C LEU A 192 -15.49 -15.64 -4.92
N THR A 193 -16.57 -16.41 -5.11
CA THR A 193 -17.74 -16.01 -5.90
C THR A 193 -18.31 -14.65 -5.47
N SER A 194 -18.40 -14.37 -4.17
CA SER A 194 -18.91 -13.10 -3.64
C SER A 194 -18.04 -11.90 -4.03
N PHE A 195 -16.71 -12.04 -4.01
CA PHE A 195 -15.76 -10.98 -4.36
C PHE A 195 -15.74 -10.73 -5.88
N ARG A 196 -15.86 -11.81 -6.67
CA ARG A 196 -15.98 -11.72 -8.13
C ARG A 196 -17.27 -11.03 -8.57
N LEU A 197 -18.39 -11.31 -7.91
CA LEU A 197 -19.67 -10.64 -8.19
C LEU A 197 -19.56 -9.14 -7.92
N LEU A 198 -18.96 -8.76 -6.80
CA LEU A 198 -18.74 -7.35 -6.46
C LEU A 198 -17.93 -6.62 -7.55
N LEU A 199 -16.83 -7.21 -8.03
CA LEU A 199 -16.06 -6.59 -9.12
C LEU A 199 -16.84 -6.52 -10.44
N LYS A 200 -17.67 -7.52 -10.73
CA LYS A 200 -18.51 -7.51 -11.93
C LYS A 200 -19.57 -6.43 -11.88
N GLU A 201 -20.25 -6.29 -10.74
CA GLU A 201 -21.25 -5.24 -10.50
C GLU A 201 -20.62 -3.86 -10.69
N LEU A 202 -19.43 -3.61 -10.11
CA LEU A 202 -18.70 -2.35 -10.27
C LEU A 202 -18.15 -2.12 -11.69
N SER A 203 -17.94 -3.18 -12.48
CA SER A 203 -17.50 -3.05 -13.89
C SER A 203 -18.65 -2.90 -14.88
N SER A 204 -19.86 -3.29 -14.47
CA SER A 204 -21.04 -3.30 -15.33
C SER A 204 -21.69 -1.93 -15.39
N SER A 205 -22.31 -1.58 -16.51
CA SER A 205 -23.17 -0.39 -16.63
C SER A 205 -24.55 -0.60 -15.98
N GLU A 206 -24.61 -1.34 -14.88
CA GLU A 206 -25.83 -1.62 -14.12
C GLU A 206 -25.82 -0.84 -12.80
N LEU A 207 -27.01 -0.49 -12.31
CA LEU A 207 -27.16 0.19 -11.03
C LEU A 207 -26.92 -0.80 -9.89
N VAL A 208 -26.07 -0.40 -8.94
CA VAL A 208 -25.77 -1.17 -7.74
C VAL A 208 -26.66 -0.68 -6.61
N ASP A 209 -27.48 -1.59 -6.05
CA ASP A 209 -28.27 -1.30 -4.85
C ASP A 209 -27.37 -1.36 -3.61
N TRP A 210 -27.09 -0.19 -3.03
CA TRP A 210 -26.30 -0.08 -1.81
C TRP A 210 -26.96 -0.77 -0.62
N MET A 211 -28.29 -0.69 -0.48
CA MET A 211 -29.00 -1.19 0.71
C MET A 211 -28.91 -2.72 0.82
N GLY A 212 -28.91 -3.43 -0.30
CA GLY A 212 -28.71 -4.89 -0.35
C GLY A 212 -27.24 -5.34 -0.28
N THR A 213 -26.30 -4.43 -0.56
CA THR A 213 -24.87 -4.75 -0.70
C THR A 213 -24.07 -4.39 0.56
N GLU A 214 -24.51 -3.38 1.32
CA GLU A 214 -23.84 -2.89 2.52
C GLU A 214 -23.56 -3.99 3.54
N GLY A 215 -24.57 -4.79 3.90
CA GLY A 215 -24.43 -5.87 4.89
C GLY A 215 -23.38 -6.91 4.46
N LYS A 216 -23.47 -7.38 3.21
CA LYS A 216 -22.55 -8.39 2.67
C LYS A 216 -21.10 -7.91 2.65
N VAL A 217 -20.87 -6.66 2.23
CA VAL A 217 -19.50 -6.14 2.12
C VAL A 217 -18.93 -5.78 3.48
N THR A 218 -19.77 -5.30 4.40
CA THR A 218 -19.35 -5.03 5.79
C THR A 218 -18.89 -6.32 6.47
N ASP A 219 -19.63 -7.41 6.30
CA ASP A 219 -19.24 -8.73 6.81
C ASP A 219 -17.91 -9.20 6.19
N MET A 220 -17.74 -9.03 4.87
CA MET A 220 -16.49 -9.39 4.18
C MET A 220 -15.29 -8.58 4.68
N MET A 221 -15.45 -7.28 4.93
CA MET A 221 -14.41 -6.41 5.46
C MET A 221 -14.10 -6.73 6.94
N ALA A 222 -15.12 -7.01 7.76
CA ALA A 222 -14.95 -7.32 9.19
C ALA A 222 -14.11 -8.58 9.46
N LEU A 223 -14.09 -9.53 8.52
CA LEU A 223 -13.27 -10.74 8.60
C LEU A 223 -11.76 -10.45 8.50
N LEU A 224 -11.37 -9.30 7.93
CA LEU A 224 -9.97 -8.99 7.64
C LEU A 224 -9.37 -8.05 8.70
N PRO A 225 -8.24 -8.41 9.31
CA PRO A 225 -7.61 -7.61 10.37
C PRO A 225 -7.39 -6.13 10.04
N LEU A 226 -6.99 -5.78 8.82
CA LEU A 226 -6.69 -4.40 8.45
C LEU A 226 -7.92 -3.48 8.43
N PHE A 227 -9.11 -4.03 8.21
CA PHE A 227 -10.35 -3.25 8.19
C PHE A 227 -11.00 -3.14 9.56
N LYS A 228 -10.58 -3.94 10.55
CA LYS A 228 -11.15 -3.90 11.91
C LYS A 228 -10.96 -2.53 12.57
N GLN A 229 -9.82 -1.88 12.31
CA GLN A 229 -9.57 -0.51 12.76
C GLN A 229 -10.07 0.46 11.68
N GLY A 230 -11.24 1.05 11.88
CA GLY A 230 -11.81 2.05 10.97
C GLY A 230 -12.81 1.51 9.95
N LEU A 231 -13.46 0.36 10.21
CA LEU A 231 -14.47 -0.25 9.34
C LEU A 231 -15.52 0.77 8.85
N GLU A 232 -16.05 1.61 9.74
CA GLU A 232 -17.03 2.65 9.40
C GLU A 232 -16.48 3.67 8.37
N SER A 233 -15.19 4.02 8.48
CA SER A 233 -14.54 4.91 7.51
C SER A 233 -14.40 4.24 6.14
N TYR A 234 -14.13 2.93 6.09
CA TYR A 234 -14.03 2.21 4.82
C TYR A 234 -15.40 1.99 4.17
N VAL A 235 -16.40 1.64 4.97
CA VAL A 235 -17.79 1.45 4.49
C VAL A 235 -18.35 2.77 3.93
N SER A 236 -18.11 3.90 4.60
CA SER A 236 -18.52 5.21 4.09
C SER A 236 -17.79 5.62 2.80
N VAL A 237 -16.51 5.28 2.65
CA VAL A 237 -15.78 5.45 1.39
C VAL A 237 -16.40 4.60 0.30
N LEU A 238 -16.68 3.32 0.56
CA LEU A 238 -17.30 2.43 -0.42
C LEU A 238 -18.69 2.92 -0.84
N LYS A 239 -19.49 3.43 0.09
CA LYS A 239 -20.79 4.03 -0.21
C LYS A 239 -20.64 5.19 -1.20
N THR A 240 -19.68 6.07 -0.96
CA THR A 240 -19.36 7.18 -1.87
C THR A 240 -18.96 6.64 -3.26
N ARG A 241 -18.15 5.57 -3.32
CA ARG A 241 -17.77 4.93 -4.60
C ARG A 241 -18.95 4.36 -5.36
N ILE A 242 -19.85 3.64 -4.70
CA ILE A 242 -21.04 3.08 -5.36
C ILE A 242 -21.98 4.19 -5.86
N LEU A 243 -22.07 5.30 -5.13
CA LEU A 243 -22.79 6.48 -5.61
C LEU A 243 -22.15 7.08 -6.87
N GLU A 244 -20.82 7.23 -6.89
CA GLU A 244 -20.08 7.69 -8.09
C GLU A 244 -20.31 6.77 -9.29
N HIS A 245 -20.26 5.46 -9.09
CA HIS A 245 -20.55 4.46 -10.13
C HIS A 245 -21.97 4.62 -10.69
N ASN A 246 -22.98 4.64 -9.82
CA ASN A 246 -24.38 4.76 -10.24
C ASN A 246 -24.63 6.08 -10.99
N ILE A 247 -24.00 7.17 -10.56
CA ILE A 247 -24.05 8.46 -11.25
C ILE A 247 -23.46 8.38 -12.65
N ARG A 248 -22.32 7.70 -12.81
CA ARG A 248 -21.71 7.47 -14.13
C ARG A 248 -22.64 6.65 -15.01
N VAL A 249 -23.23 5.57 -14.51
CA VAL A 249 -24.21 4.77 -15.24
C VAL A 249 -25.38 5.64 -15.71
N PHE A 250 -25.86 6.56 -14.87
CA PHE A 250 -26.88 7.52 -15.29
C PHE A 250 -26.41 8.42 -16.44
N SER A 251 -25.17 8.91 -16.40
CA SER A 251 -24.63 9.76 -17.47
C SER A 251 -24.49 9.03 -18.81
N GLU A 252 -24.21 7.72 -18.79
CA GLU A 252 -24.09 6.90 -20.00
C GLU A 252 -25.48 6.52 -20.55
N CYS A 253 -26.45 6.25 -19.68
CA CYS A 253 -27.76 5.72 -20.08
C CYS A 253 -28.86 6.79 -20.27
N TYR A 254 -28.75 7.96 -19.64
CA TYR A 254 -29.79 8.99 -19.61
C TYR A 254 -29.29 10.34 -20.13
N LYS A 255 -30.03 10.94 -21.07
CA LYS A 255 -29.74 12.30 -21.58
C LYS A 255 -30.27 13.41 -20.66
N ALA A 256 -31.36 13.14 -19.94
CA ALA A 256 -31.96 14.02 -18.96
C ALA A 256 -32.75 13.18 -17.95
N LEU A 257 -32.56 13.46 -16.66
CA LEU A 257 -33.22 12.74 -15.57
C LEU A 257 -33.70 13.76 -14.53
N SER A 258 -34.91 13.56 -13.97
CA SER A 258 -35.37 14.41 -12.89
C SER A 258 -34.65 14.07 -11.58
N LEU A 259 -34.29 15.09 -10.81
CA LEU A 259 -33.59 14.94 -9.53
C LEU A 259 -34.35 14.02 -8.55
N GLN A 260 -35.68 14.09 -8.54
CA GLN A 260 -36.52 13.22 -7.71
C GLN A 260 -36.42 11.74 -8.12
N ARG A 261 -36.36 11.45 -9.42
CA ARG A 261 -36.20 10.06 -9.90
C ARG A 261 -34.80 9.54 -9.63
N MET A 262 -33.78 10.39 -9.79
CA MET A 262 -32.39 10.06 -9.48
C MET A 262 -32.20 9.73 -7.99
N ALA A 263 -32.74 10.57 -7.09
CA ALA A 263 -32.70 10.34 -5.66
C ALA A 263 -33.40 9.02 -5.26
N GLY A 264 -34.55 8.73 -5.86
CA GLY A 264 -35.28 7.48 -5.63
C GLY A 264 -34.53 6.23 -6.09
N LEU A 265 -33.74 6.31 -7.17
CA LEU A 265 -32.94 5.18 -7.66
C LEU A 265 -31.62 5.00 -6.89
N LEU A 266 -31.05 6.08 -6.36
CA LEU A 266 -29.84 6.02 -5.53
C LEU A 266 -30.13 5.65 -4.07
N GLY A 267 -31.40 5.66 -3.65
CA GLY A 267 -31.80 5.41 -2.27
C GLY A 267 -31.33 6.51 -1.31
N VAL A 268 -31.17 7.74 -1.79
CA VAL A 268 -30.67 8.88 -0.99
C VAL A 268 -31.74 9.96 -0.91
N ASP A 269 -31.80 10.66 0.23
CA ASP A 269 -32.76 11.74 0.46
C ASP A 269 -32.56 12.92 -0.52
N ALA A 270 -33.65 13.61 -0.86
CA ALA A 270 -33.68 14.58 -1.97
C ALA A 270 -32.67 15.73 -1.84
N GLN A 271 -32.26 16.07 -0.62
CA GLN A 271 -31.25 17.10 -0.34
C GLN A 271 -29.83 16.68 -0.75
N VAL A 272 -29.49 15.39 -0.63
CA VAL A 272 -28.19 14.87 -1.08
C VAL A 272 -28.16 14.75 -2.61
N GLY A 273 -29.32 14.54 -3.24
CA GLY A 273 -29.47 14.63 -4.69
C GLY A 273 -29.05 15.98 -5.28
N GLN A 274 -29.21 17.07 -4.53
CA GLN A 274 -28.73 18.40 -4.92
C GLN A 274 -27.20 18.49 -4.93
N ALA A 275 -26.54 17.99 -3.88
CA ALA A 275 -25.07 17.95 -3.78
C ALA A 275 -24.45 17.01 -4.83
N LEU A 276 -25.13 15.91 -5.16
CA LEU A 276 -24.73 15.01 -6.24
C LEU A 276 -24.96 15.62 -7.63
N SER A 277 -25.97 16.48 -7.80
CA SER A 277 -26.16 17.27 -9.03
C SER A 277 -25.04 18.27 -9.26
N ASP A 278 -24.57 18.93 -8.19
CA ASP A 278 -23.40 19.81 -8.24
C ASP A 278 -22.12 19.02 -8.58
N PHE A 279 -22.01 17.79 -8.06
CA PHE A 279 -20.93 16.86 -8.41
C PHE A 279 -21.00 16.37 -9.87
N CYS A 280 -22.21 16.11 -10.39
CA CYS A 280 -22.44 15.79 -11.81
C CYS A 280 -22.02 16.96 -12.71
N HIS A 281 -22.35 18.20 -12.32
CA HIS A 281 -21.90 19.39 -13.05
C HIS A 281 -20.38 19.55 -13.02
N CYS A 282 -19.71 19.23 -11.92
CA CYS A 282 -18.24 19.21 -11.85
C CYS A 282 -17.60 18.09 -12.68
N MET A 283 -18.18 16.89 -12.73
CA MET A 283 -17.66 15.79 -13.57
C MET A 283 -17.87 16.04 -15.06
N VAL A 284 -19.02 16.59 -15.46
CA VAL A 284 -19.27 17.03 -16.85
C VAL A 284 -18.32 18.17 -17.23
N ALA A 285 -18.03 19.11 -16.32
CA ALA A 285 -17.03 20.14 -16.55
C ALA A 285 -15.62 19.56 -16.73
N LEU A 286 -15.21 18.57 -15.92
CA LEU A 286 -13.89 17.93 -16.05
C LEU A 286 -13.73 17.13 -17.36
N HIS A 287 -14.79 16.47 -17.83
CA HIS A 287 -14.81 15.81 -19.14
C HIS A 287 -14.84 16.81 -20.31
N ALA A 288 -15.40 18.00 -20.13
CA ALA A 288 -15.40 19.05 -21.16
C ALA A 288 -14.04 19.75 -21.33
N TYR A 289 -13.14 19.65 -20.33
CA TYR A 289 -11.77 20.22 -20.39
C TYR A 289 -10.68 19.21 -20.77
N SER A 290 -11.04 17.97 -21.14
CA SER A 290 -10.12 16.91 -21.54
C SER A 290 -10.13 16.61 -23.07
N TYR A 291 -10.57 17.59 -23.87
CA TYR A 291 -10.40 17.60 -25.33
C TYR A 291 -9.46 18.71 -25.79
#